data_AF-A0AAW9ECQ1-F1
#
_entry.id   AF-A0AAW9ECQ1-F1
#
_cell.length_a   1.000
_cell.length_b   1.000
_cell.length_c   1.000
_cell.angle_alpha   90.00
_cell.angle_beta   90.00
_cell.angle_gamma   90.00
#
_symmetry.space_group_name_H-M   'P 1'
#
loop_
_entity.id
_entity.type
_entity.pdbx_description
1 polymer ?
#
loop_
_entity_poly.entity_id
_entity_poly.type
_entity_poly.pdbx_seq_one_letter_code
_entity_poly.pdbx_strand_id
1 'polypeptide(L)'
;KKIAVYAEKEAKNIPWKTTGAEIIIECTGFYTSTEKANAHLDAGAKKVLISAPAGDMKTIVFNVNDDTMDANDRIISCLLYT
;
A
#
# COMPACT_ATOMS: atom_id res chain seq x y z
N LYS A 1 22.29 -10.16 0.46
CA LYS A 1 20.90 -9.99 0.97
C LYS A 1 20.00 -10.87 0.10
N LYS A 2 19.13 -11.71 0.67
CA LYS A 2 18.16 -12.50 -0.11
C LYS A 2 16.84 -11.75 -0.18
N ILE A 3 16.19 -11.77 -1.34
CA ILE A 3 14.92 -11.08 -1.59
C ILE A 3 13.97 -12.12 -2.19
N ALA A 4 12.78 -12.28 -1.60
CA ALA A 4 11.75 -13.14 -2.16
C ALA A 4 11.09 -12.44 -3.34
N VAL A 5 10.85 -13.17 -4.43
CA VAL A 5 10.25 -12.65 -5.67
C VAL A 5 9.03 -13.50 -5.98
N TYR A 6 7.94 -12.82 -6.35
CA TYR A 6 6.65 -13.44 -6.68
C TYR A 6 6.17 -12.93 -8.03
N ALA A 7 5.39 -13.74 -8.73
CA ALA A 7 4.76 -13.40 -10.00
C ALA A 7 3.27 -13.74 -9.95
N GLU A 8 2.55 -13.06 -9.06
CA GLU A 8 1.11 -13.25 -8.87
C GLU A 8 0.34 -12.10 -9.54
N LYS A 9 -0.75 -12.46 -10.22
CA LYS A 9 -1.64 -11.47 -10.83
C LYS A 9 -2.51 -10.76 -9.78
N GLU A 10 -2.91 -11.49 -8.75
CA GLU A 10 -3.83 -11.01 -7.72
C GLU A 10 -3.07 -10.80 -6.40
N ALA A 11 -3.10 -9.59 -5.87
CA ALA A 11 -2.38 -9.22 -4.64
C ALA A 11 -2.69 -10.13 -3.43
N LYS A 12 -3.93 -10.62 -3.33
CA LYS A 12 -4.39 -11.52 -2.26
C LYS A 12 -3.66 -12.87 -2.21
N ASN A 13 -3.04 -13.29 -3.32
CA ASN A 13 -2.31 -14.56 -3.41
C ASN A 13 -0.86 -14.44 -2.93
N ILE A 14 -0.35 -13.23 -2.74
CA ILE A 14 1.04 -13.02 -2.34
C ILE A 14 1.15 -13.25 -0.83
N PRO A 15 2.08 -14.10 -0.35
CA PRO A 15 2.09 -14.50 1.05
C PRO A 15 2.79 -13.47 1.96
N TRP A 16 2.24 -12.27 2.08
CA TRP A 16 2.81 -11.17 2.90
C TRP A 16 3.00 -11.59 4.37
N LYS A 17 2.01 -12.29 4.92
CA LYS A 17 2.04 -12.77 6.30
C LYS A 17 3.25 -13.66 6.61
N THR A 18 3.64 -14.56 5.71
CA THR A 18 4.73 -15.52 5.96
C THR A 18 6.10 -14.97 5.60
N THR A 19 6.14 -13.94 4.75
CA THR A 19 7.38 -13.25 4.35
C THR A 19 7.82 -12.19 5.34
N GLY A 20 6.95 -11.79 6.27
CA GLY A 20 7.22 -10.72 7.23
C GLY A 20 7.08 -9.31 6.63
N ALA A 21 6.48 -9.19 5.44
CA ALA A 21 6.22 -7.90 4.82
C ALA A 21 4.98 -7.25 5.46
N GLU A 22 5.20 -6.23 6.28
CA GLU A 22 4.12 -5.56 7.01
C GLU A 22 3.59 -4.32 6.28
N ILE A 23 4.47 -3.61 5.57
CA ILE A 23 4.15 -2.41 4.79
C ILE A 23 4.35 -2.75 3.32
N ILE A 24 3.29 -2.61 2.53
CA ILE A 24 3.32 -2.83 1.09
C ILE A 24 3.28 -1.47 0.39
N ILE A 25 4.22 -1.26 -0.53
CA ILE A 25 4.19 -0.12 -1.44
C ILE A 25 3.57 -0.62 -2.74
N GLU A 26 2.38 -0.11 -3.03
CA GLU A 26 1.59 -0.50 -4.17
C GLU A 26 1.92 0.40 -5.37
N CYS A 27 2.72 -0.15 -6.27
CA CYS A 27 3.32 0.55 -7.41
C CYS A 27 2.84 0.04 -8.77
N THR A 28 1.83 -0.83 -8.83
CA THR A 28 1.31 -1.37 -10.10
C THR A 28 0.40 -0.38 -10.82
N GLY A 29 -0.20 0.56 -10.08
CA GLY A 29 -1.23 1.47 -10.59
C GLY A 29 -2.62 0.83 -10.75
N PHE A 30 -2.77 -0.47 -10.44
CA PHE A 30 -4.06 -1.16 -10.55
C PHE A 30 -4.92 -1.03 -9.28
N TYR A 31 -4.28 -1.08 -8.11
CA TYR A 31 -4.91 -1.06 -6.78
C TYR A 31 -4.97 0.36 -6.20
N THR A 32 -5.46 1.34 -6.98
CA THR A 32 -5.49 2.78 -6.64
C THR A 32 -6.77 3.24 -5.92
N SER A 33 -7.45 2.35 -5.21
CA SER A 33 -8.58 2.69 -4.34
C SER A 33 -8.51 1.87 -3.06
N THR A 34 -9.17 2.35 -2.00
CA THR A 34 -9.26 1.63 -0.72
C THR A 34 -9.81 0.21 -0.91
N GLU A 35 -10.87 0.05 -1.70
CA GLU A 35 -11.51 -1.25 -1.94
C GLU A 35 -10.57 -2.23 -2.62
N LYS A 36 -9.82 -1.76 -3.63
CA LYS A 36 -8.87 -2.61 -4.35
C LYS A 36 -7.65 -2.93 -3.48
N ALA A 37 -7.07 -1.92 -2.82
CA ALA A 37 -5.88 -2.09 -2.00
C ALA A 37 -6.10 -2.98 -0.76
N ASN A 38 -7.34 -3.17 -0.31
CA ASN A 38 -7.69 -4.16 0.72
C ASN A 38 -7.19 -5.57 0.39
N ALA A 39 -7.03 -5.93 -0.89
CA ALA A 39 -6.48 -7.23 -1.28
C ALA A 39 -5.10 -7.52 -0.65
N HIS A 40 -4.26 -6.51 -0.40
CA HIS A 40 -2.98 -6.70 0.30
C HIS A 40 -3.17 -6.92 1.80
N LEU A 41 -4.13 -6.24 2.42
CA LEU A 41 -4.45 -6.42 3.83
C LEU A 41 -5.01 -7.84 4.08
N ASP A 42 -5.84 -8.33 3.18
CA ASP A 42 -6.37 -9.71 3.22
C ASP A 42 -5.26 -10.76 3.06
N ALA A 43 -4.23 -10.47 2.25
CA ALA A 43 -3.01 -11.27 2.14
C ALA A 43 -2.09 -11.19 3.38
N GLY A 44 -2.43 -10.35 4.35
CA GLY A 44 -1.75 -10.26 5.64
C GLY A 44 -0.78 -9.08 5.80
N ALA A 45 -0.81 -8.10 4.88
CA ALA A 45 -0.16 -6.83 5.12
C ALA A 45 -0.85 -6.07 6.27
N LYS A 46 -0.09 -5.23 6.98
CA LYS A 46 -0.63 -4.35 8.03
C LYS A 46 -1.02 -2.98 7.47
N LYS A 47 -0.19 -2.45 6.57
CA LYS A 47 -0.38 -1.14 5.93
C LYS A 47 -0.07 -1.19 4.43
N VAL A 48 -0.77 -0.36 3.66
CA VAL A 48 -0.58 -0.21 2.22
C VAL A 48 -0.34 1.26 1.88
N LEU A 49 0.73 1.52 1.14
CA LEU A 49 1.11 2.82 0.62
C LEU A 49 0.89 2.83 -0.89
N ILE A 50 -0.08 3.58 -1.39
CA ILE A 50 -0.37 3.65 -2.82
C ILE A 50 0.50 4.74 -3.44
N SER A 51 1.30 4.40 -4.45
CA SER A 51 2.27 5.32 -5.07
C SER A 51 1.69 6.13 -6.23
N ALA A 52 0.38 6.37 -6.24
CA ALA A 52 -0.37 6.98 -7.33
C ALA A 52 -1.58 7.75 -6.79
N PRO A 53 -2.15 8.69 -7.58
CA PRO A 53 -3.41 9.34 -7.25
C PRO A 53 -4.48 8.29 -6.98
N ALA A 54 -5.05 8.35 -5.79
CA ALA A 54 -6.09 7.44 -5.34
C ALA A 54 -7.21 8.31 -4.76
N GLY A 55 -8.42 8.15 -5.31
CA GLY A 55 -9.51 9.14 -5.30
C GLY A 55 -9.79 9.85 -3.97
N ASP A 56 -10.90 9.50 -3.30
CA ASP A 56 -11.24 10.10 -2.02
C ASP A 56 -10.62 9.29 -0.88
N MET A 57 -9.33 9.52 -0.64
CA MET A 57 -8.61 8.93 0.48
C MET A 57 -7.54 9.88 1.01
N LYS A 58 -7.12 9.60 2.25
CA LYS A 58 -6.03 10.34 2.89
C LYS A 58 -4.76 10.25 2.05
N THR A 59 -4.31 11.42 1.61
CA THR A 59 -3.15 11.57 0.74
C THR A 59 -2.08 12.36 1.48
N ILE A 60 -0.90 11.76 1.61
CA ILE A 60 0.23 12.31 2.34
C ILE A 60 1.30 12.76 1.38
N VAL A 61 1.65 14.03 1.48
CA VAL A 61 2.84 14.64 0.89
C VAL A 61 3.82 14.88 2.03
N PHE A 62 4.94 14.17 1.97
CA PHE A 62 5.96 14.23 3.01
C PHE A 62 6.53 15.65 3.15
N ASN A 63 6.70 16.11 4.39
CA ASN A 63 7.04 17.49 4.80
C ASN A 63 5.98 18.56 4.51
N VAL A 64 4.77 18.19 4.10
CA VAL A 64 3.68 19.15 3.86
C VAL A 64 2.50 18.88 4.78
N ASN A 65 2.08 17.61 4.91
CA ASN A 65 0.95 17.21 5.73
C ASN A 65 1.13 15.80 6.36
N ASP A 66 2.37 15.32 6.49
CA ASP A 66 2.68 14.02 7.10
C ASP A 66 2.36 13.95 8.60
N ASP A 67 2.23 15.12 9.25
CA ASP A 67 1.70 15.27 10.61
C ASP A 67 0.24 14.84 10.75
N THR A 68 -0.52 14.82 9.66
CA THR A 68 -1.90 14.34 9.66
C THR A 68 -2.00 12.83 9.81
N MET A 69 -0.91 12.09 9.57
CA MET A 69 -0.88 10.63 9.56
C MET A 69 -0.94 10.07 10.98
N ASP A 70 -1.73 9.01 11.18
CA ASP A 70 -1.90 8.38 12.48
C ASP A 70 -1.65 6.86 12.44
N ALA A 71 -1.56 6.25 13.63
CA ALA A 71 -1.24 4.83 13.75
C ALA A 71 -2.32 3.91 13.14
N ASN A 72 -3.58 4.37 13.09
CA ASN A 72 -4.73 3.64 12.58
C ASN A 72 -4.86 3.74 11.05
N ASP A 73 -4.12 4.62 10.39
CA ASP A 73 -4.05 4.65 8.93
C ASP A 73 -3.51 3.32 8.39
N ARG A 74 -4.40 2.59 7.70
CA ARG A 74 -4.09 1.30 7.08
C ARG A 74 -3.80 1.41 5.59
N ILE A 75 -4.44 2.33 4.88
CA ILE A 75 -4.25 2.56 3.45
C ILE A 75 -4.15 4.07 3.25
N ILE A 76 -3.02 4.51 2.70
CA ILE A 76 -2.74 5.92 2.43
C ILE A 76 -2.16 6.06 1.03
N SER A 77 -2.49 7.17 0.36
CA SER A 77 -1.85 7.53 -0.90
C SER A 77 -0.63 8.40 -0.61
N CYS A 78 0.49 8.09 -1.23
CA CYS A 78 1.55 9.06 -1.43
C CYS A 78 1.41 9.56 -2.85
N LEU A 79 0.82 10.75 -3.00
CA LEU A 79 0.80 11.45 -4.27
C LEU A 79 2.25 11.63 -4.70
N LEU A 80 2.63 10.90 -5.73
CA LEU A 80 3.80 11.21 -6.51
C LEU A 80 3.26 11.94 -7.75
N TYR A 81 4.04 12.85 -8.31
CA TYR A 81 3.80 13.65 -9.51
C TYR A 81 2.70 14.74 -9.44
N THR A 82 3.20 15.98 -9.40
CA THR A 82 2.77 17.09 -10.28
C THR A 82 4.01 17.70 -10.92
#